data_AF-A0A7C4KKF8-F1
#
_entry.id   AF-A0A7C4KKF8-F1
#
_cell.length_a   1.000
_cell.length_b   1.000
_cell.length_c   1.000
_cell.angle_alpha   90.00
_cell.angle_beta   90.00
_cell.angle_gamma   90.00
#
_symmetry.space_group_name_H-M   'P 1'
#
loop_
_entity.id
_entity.type
_entity.pdbx_description
1 polymer ?
#
loop_
_entity_poly.entity_id
_entity_poly.type
_entity_poly.pdbx_seq_one_letter_code
_entity_poly.pdbx_strand_id
1 'polypeptide(L)'
;MPLFKVLLELFQDGIRYLYKRLSISLGIAMGGVGVSFLFTRGFTWTAFSERLVWVGIALNMVALIILMAQMSTGKEFGVSSMVRSPAEARRLMENNLEIREKLEKRYDAALLIWLTGMSLIGIGALVEVLFVSGMG
;
A
#
# COMPACT_ATOMS: atom_id res chain seq x y z
N MET A 1 -8.33 25.15 -23.51
CA MET A 1 -6.92 25.22 -23.08
C MET A 1 -6.70 25.27 -21.55
N PRO A 2 -7.49 25.98 -20.71
CA PRO A 2 -7.23 26.04 -19.26
C PRO A 2 -7.53 24.71 -18.53
N LEU A 3 -8.51 23.94 -18.98
CA LEU A 3 -8.91 22.67 -18.35
C LEU A 3 -7.79 21.61 -18.37
N PHE A 4 -7.03 21.54 -19.46
CA PHE A 4 -5.92 20.59 -19.60
C PHE A 4 -4.77 20.93 -18.64
N LYS A 5 -4.49 22.21 -18.43
CA LYS A 5 -3.45 22.66 -17.51
C LYS A 5 -3.82 22.34 -16.05
N VAL A 6 -5.07 22.58 -15.67
CA VAL A 6 -5.58 22.24 -14.32
C VAL A 6 -5.55 20.72 -14.07
N LEU A 7 -5.92 19.91 -15.06
CA LEU A 7 -5.80 18.44 -14.97
C LEU A 7 -4.35 17.98 -14.80
N LEU A 8 -3.42 18.61 -15.52
CA LEU A 8 -2.00 18.29 -15.43
C LEU A 8 -1.43 18.65 -14.04
N GLU A 9 -1.79 19.82 -13.51
CA GLU A 9 -1.39 20.28 -12.17
C GLU A 9 -1.94 19.35 -11.09
N LEU A 10 -3.23 18.99 -11.13
CA LEU A 10 -3.83 18.03 -10.20
C LEU A 10 -3.17 16.65 -10.26
N PHE A 11 -2.83 16.19 -11.46
CA PHE A 11 -2.14 14.91 -11.65
C PHE A 11 -0.72 14.94 -11.08
N GLN A 12 0.03 16.03 -11.31
CA GLN A 12 1.36 16.22 -10.75
C GLN A 12 1.34 16.27 -9.21
N ASP A 13 0.38 16.99 -8.64
CA ASP A 13 0.21 17.07 -7.18
C ASP A 13 -0.18 15.72 -6.58
N GLY A 14 -1.07 14.98 -7.26
CA GLY A 14 -1.44 13.61 -6.88
C GLY A 14 -0.25 12.66 -6.90
N ILE A 15 0.57 12.69 -7.95
CA ILE A 15 1.81 11.90 -8.04
C ILE A 15 2.77 12.26 -6.92
N ARG A 16 2.98 13.56 -6.67
CA ARG A 16 3.92 14.03 -5.65
C ARG A 16 3.51 13.57 -4.25
N TYR A 17 2.22 13.65 -3.96
CA TYR A 17 1.65 13.16 -2.72
C TYR A 17 1.83 11.64 -2.58
N LEU A 18 1.49 10.88 -3.62
CA LEU A 18 1.64 9.43 -3.63
C LEU A 18 3.11 9.02 -3.45
N TYR A 19 4.02 9.66 -4.17
CA TYR A 19 5.46 9.41 -4.09
C TYR A 19 5.99 9.67 -2.68
N LYS A 20 5.59 10.79 -2.04
CA LYS A 20 6.01 11.11 -0.67
C LYS A 20 5.52 10.07 0.34
N ARG A 21 4.28 9.60 0.21
CA ARG A 21 3.74 8.57 1.11
C ARG A 21 4.38 7.20 0.86
N LEU A 22 4.56 6.84 -0.40
CA LEU A 22 5.20 5.60 -0.80
C LEU A 22 6.65 5.54 -0.33
N SER A 23 7.42 6.63 -0.46
CA SER A 23 8.81 6.69 -0.03
C SER A 23 8.96 6.56 1.49
N ILE A 24 8.07 7.16 2.27
CA ILE A 24 8.03 6.99 3.73
C ILE A 24 7.71 5.52 4.07
N SER A 25 6.67 4.94 3.45
CA SER A 25 6.27 3.55 3.66
C SER A 25 7.41 2.56 3.32
N LEU A 26 8.06 2.76 2.17
CA LEU A 26 9.22 1.99 1.76
C LEU A 26 10.39 2.14 2.71
N GLY A 27 10.67 3.36 3.17
CA GLY A 27 11.72 3.63 4.15
C GLY A 27 11.49 2.87 5.46
N ILE A 28 10.26 2.84 5.96
CA ILE A 28 9.88 2.08 7.15
C ILE A 28 10.08 0.57 6.91
N ALA A 29 9.59 0.05 5.78
CA ALA A 29 9.70 -1.38 5.48
C ALA A 29 11.17 -1.82 5.29
N MET A 30 11.97 -1.06 4.55
CA MET A 30 13.41 -1.29 4.38
C MET A 30 14.17 -1.17 5.70
N GLY A 31 13.82 -0.19 6.54
CA GLY A 31 14.36 -0.05 7.89
C GLY A 31 14.07 -1.29 8.74
N GLY A 32 12.85 -1.81 8.68
CA GLY A 32 12.46 -3.06 9.34
C GLY A 32 13.27 -4.27 8.86
N VAL A 33 13.50 -4.39 7.55
CA VAL A 33 14.40 -5.42 6.98
C VAL A 33 15.82 -5.24 7.51
N GLY A 34 16.35 -4.02 7.55
CA GLY A 34 17.66 -3.73 8.12
C GLY A 34 17.78 -4.12 9.60
N VAL A 35 16.79 -3.75 10.41
CA VAL A 35 16.72 -4.11 11.84
C VAL A 35 16.66 -5.63 12.03
N SER A 36 16.01 -6.37 11.12
CA SER A 36 15.94 -7.83 11.21
C SER A 36 17.32 -8.51 11.23
N PHE A 37 18.34 -7.91 10.60
CA PHE A 37 19.73 -8.40 10.61
C PHE A 37 20.43 -8.23 11.96
N LEU A 38 19.90 -7.42 12.88
CA LEU A 38 20.41 -7.39 14.26
C LEU A 38 20.07 -8.69 15.01
N PHE A 39 19.00 -9.38 14.59
CA PHE A 39 18.49 -10.59 15.23
C PHE A 39 18.85 -11.87 14.48
N THR A 40 19.43 -11.77 13.29
CA THR A 40 19.82 -12.91 12.46
C THR A 40 21.26 -12.75 12.02
N ARG A 41 22.08 -13.79 12.21
CA ARG A 41 23.53 -13.70 11.96
C ARG A 41 23.83 -13.53 10.47
N GLY A 42 24.65 -12.53 10.14
CA GLY A 42 25.32 -12.36 8.85
C GLY A 42 24.49 -11.61 7.80
N PHE A 43 24.92 -10.40 7.44
CA PHE A 43 24.40 -9.69 6.28
C PHE A 43 25.04 -10.26 5.00
N THR A 44 24.21 -10.71 4.07
CA THR A 44 24.61 -11.06 2.70
C THR A 44 23.60 -10.48 1.72
N TRP A 45 24.02 -10.19 0.48
CA TRP A 45 23.13 -9.64 -0.55
C TRP A 45 21.97 -10.58 -0.87
N THR A 46 22.20 -11.89 -0.87
CA THR A 46 21.17 -12.92 -1.03
C THR A 46 20.15 -12.89 0.11
N ALA A 47 20.61 -12.87 1.36
CA ALA A 47 19.69 -12.80 2.51
C ALA A 47 18.91 -11.48 2.55
N PHE A 48 19.50 -10.39 2.08
CA PHE A 48 18.83 -9.10 1.97
C PHE A 48 17.74 -9.11 0.89
N SER A 49 18.07 -9.59 -0.32
CA SER A 49 17.14 -9.80 -1.43
C SER A 49 15.94 -10.68 -1.00
N GLU A 50 16.23 -11.83 -0.41
CA GLU A 50 15.20 -12.79 0.00
C GLU A 50 14.23 -12.19 1.03
N ARG A 51 14.76 -11.45 2.01
CA ARG A 51 13.91 -10.77 3.02
C ARG A 51 13.06 -9.66 2.43
N LEU A 52 13.58 -8.88 1.49
CA LEU A 52 12.80 -7.87 0.79
C LEU A 52 11.62 -8.50 0.05
N VAL A 53 11.85 -9.63 -0.63
CA VAL A 53 10.80 -10.39 -1.32
C VAL A 53 9.78 -10.93 -0.32
N TRP A 54 10.21 -11.58 0.76
CA TRP A 54 9.28 -12.12 1.78
C TRP A 54 8.45 -11.04 2.46
N VAL A 55 9.06 -9.92 2.85
CA VAL A 55 8.34 -8.77 3.41
C VAL A 55 7.37 -8.19 2.38
N GLY A 56 7.78 -8.08 1.12
CA GLY A 56 6.91 -7.63 0.04
C GLY A 56 5.69 -8.53 -0.18
N ILE A 57 5.89 -9.85 -0.16
CA ILE A 57 4.80 -10.84 -0.23
C ILE A 57 3.86 -10.70 0.97
N ALA A 58 4.40 -10.61 2.19
CA ALA A 58 3.61 -10.47 3.40
C ALA A 58 2.74 -9.19 3.37
N LEU A 59 3.32 -8.05 2.95
CA LEU A 59 2.58 -6.80 2.80
C LEU A 59 1.47 -6.91 1.74
N ASN A 60 1.75 -7.56 0.61
CA ASN A 60 0.74 -7.78 -0.43
C ASN A 60 -0.39 -8.69 0.04
N MET A 61 -0.11 -9.71 0.85
CA MET A 61 -1.14 -10.55 1.47
C MET A 61 -2.00 -9.74 2.44
N VAL A 62 -1.40 -8.89 3.28
CA VAL A 62 -2.14 -7.99 4.17
C VAL A 62 -3.02 -7.02 3.38
N ALA A 63 -2.48 -6.41 2.31
CA ALA A 63 -3.25 -5.53 1.44
C ALA A 63 -4.42 -6.28 0.78
N LEU A 64 -4.20 -7.50 0.30
CA LEU A 64 -5.25 -8.34 -0.27
C LEU A 64 -6.34 -8.66 0.76
N ILE A 65 -5.97 -9.00 1.99
CA ILE A 65 -6.93 -9.22 3.08
C ILE A 65 -7.74 -7.95 3.36
N ILE A 66 -7.10 -6.78 3.39
CA ILE A 66 -7.79 -5.50 3.60
C ILE A 66 -8.77 -5.22 2.44
N LEU A 67 -8.35 -5.42 1.19
CA LEU A 67 -9.19 -5.23 0.01
C LEU A 67 -10.35 -6.23 -0.03
N MET A 68 -10.10 -7.51 0.28
CA MET A 68 -11.13 -8.56 0.39
C MET A 68 -12.11 -8.27 1.53
N ALA A 69 -11.62 -7.80 2.68
CA ALA A 69 -12.45 -7.39 3.80
C ALA A 69 -13.34 -6.20 3.41
N GLN A 70 -12.82 -5.24 2.64
CA GLN A 70 -13.58 -4.11 2.12
C GLN A 70 -14.62 -4.52 1.04
N MET A 71 -14.26 -5.46 0.16
CA MET A 71 -15.17 -5.96 -0.89
C MET A 71 -16.28 -6.87 -0.33
N SER A 72 -15.93 -7.83 0.54
CA SER A 72 -16.90 -8.81 1.07
C SER A 72 -17.89 -8.20 2.05
N THR A 73 -17.53 -7.09 2.69
CA THR A 73 -18.46 -6.49 3.63
C THR A 73 -19.65 -5.84 2.94
N GLY A 74 -19.51 -5.14 1.81
CA GLY A 74 -20.58 -4.24 1.32
C GLY A 74 -21.14 -3.29 2.39
N LYS A 75 -20.47 -3.25 3.55
CA LYS A 75 -20.82 -2.76 4.87
C LYS A 75 -19.53 -2.18 5.40
N GLU A 76 -19.26 -0.97 4.94
CA GLU A 76 -18.82 0.10 5.82
C GLU A 76 -18.35 -0.39 7.20
N PHE A 77 -17.09 -0.80 7.32
CA PHE A 77 -16.45 -0.91 8.63
C PHE A 77 -16.43 0.51 9.22
N GLY A 78 -17.48 0.95 9.90
CA GLY A 78 -17.64 2.35 10.29
C GLY A 78 -19.08 2.86 10.18
N VAL A 79 -20.01 2.09 9.62
CA VAL A 79 -21.43 2.38 9.78
C VAL A 79 -22.04 1.42 10.77
N SER A 80 -22.60 2.04 11.81
CA SER A 80 -23.37 1.41 12.88
C SER A 80 -24.24 0.29 12.32
N SER A 81 -24.37 -0.80 13.09
CA SER A 81 -25.17 -2.00 12.81
C SER A 81 -26.67 -1.76 12.59
N MET A 82 -27.09 -0.51 12.39
CA MET A 82 -28.46 -0.04 12.26
C MET A 82 -28.94 0.00 10.79
N VAL A 83 -28.05 -0.16 9.80
CA VAL A 83 -28.42 -0.09 8.37
C VAL A 83 -28.67 -1.49 7.81
N ARG A 84 -29.94 -1.82 7.57
CA ARG A 84 -30.41 -3.15 7.16
C ARG A 84 -30.58 -3.32 5.65
N SER A 85 -30.47 -2.25 4.84
CA SER A 85 -30.64 -2.35 3.38
C SER A 85 -29.58 -1.58 2.55
N PRO A 86 -29.23 -2.06 1.34
CA PRO A 86 -28.33 -1.36 0.41
C PRO A 86 -28.83 0.02 -0.03
N ALA A 87 -30.16 0.23 0.00
CA ALA A 87 -30.78 1.50 -0.36
C ALA A 87 -30.60 2.56 0.74
N GLU A 88 -30.64 2.17 2.02
CA GLU A 88 -30.31 3.05 3.15
C GLU A 88 -28.82 3.33 3.24
N ALA A 89 -27.96 2.34 2.94
CA ALA A 89 -26.51 2.54 2.87
C ALA A 89 -26.13 3.57 1.79
N ARG A 90 -26.76 3.52 0.60
CA ARG A 90 -26.58 4.55 -0.43
C ARG A 90 -26.97 5.95 0.04
N ARG A 91 -28.13 6.08 0.71
CA ARG A 91 -28.60 7.37 1.26
C ARG A 91 -27.73 7.89 2.40
N LEU A 92 -27.15 7.01 3.21
CA LEU A 92 -26.21 7.37 4.28
C LEU A 92 -24.82 7.74 3.73
N MET A 93 -24.33 7.06 2.69
CA MET A 93 -23.10 7.42 1.99
C MET A 93 -23.20 8.75 1.21
N GLU A 94 -24.40 9.12 0.74
CA GLU A 94 -24.64 10.42 0.09
C GLU A 94 -24.76 11.57 1.10
N ASN A 95 -25.29 11.31 2.31
CA ASN A 95 -25.53 12.35 3.31
C ASN A 95 -24.41 12.50 4.37
N ASN A 96 -23.53 11.50 4.54
CA ASN A 96 -22.45 11.56 5.53
C ASN A 96 -21.08 11.62 4.85
N LEU A 97 -20.61 12.85 4.60
CA LEU A 97 -19.24 13.16 4.15
C LEU A 97 -18.16 12.42 4.98
N GLU A 98 -18.39 12.27 6.27
CA GLU A 98 -17.44 11.64 7.20
C GLU A 98 -17.22 10.14 6.93
N ILE A 99 -18.23 9.43 6.42
CA ILE A 99 -18.13 8.00 6.10
C ILE A 99 -17.38 7.81 4.78
N ARG A 100 -17.64 8.68 3.78
CA ARG A 100 -16.89 8.73 2.53
C ARG A 100 -15.40 9.00 2.77
N GLU A 101 -15.06 9.99 3.58
CA GLU A 101 -13.65 10.29 3.91
C GLU A 101 -12.95 9.11 4.61
N LYS A 102 -13.64 8.41 5.52
CA LYS A 102 -13.07 7.24 6.20
C LYS A 102 -12.85 6.07 5.25
N LEU A 103 -13.72 5.88 4.26
CA LEU A 103 -13.55 4.89 3.21
C LEU A 103 -12.38 5.25 2.28
N GLU A 104 -12.32 6.48 1.79
CA GLU A 104 -11.23 6.94 0.92
C GLU A 104 -9.85 6.80 1.59
N LYS A 105 -9.72 7.17 2.87
CA LYS A 105 -8.48 6.99 3.65
C LYS A 105 -8.03 5.52 3.73
N ARG A 106 -8.95 4.56 3.68
CA ARG A 106 -8.66 3.13 3.78
C ARG A 106 -8.33 2.49 2.45
N TYR A 107 -8.98 2.92 1.37
CA TYR A 107 -8.57 2.55 0.02
C TYR A 107 -7.16 3.09 -0.26
N ASP A 108 -6.88 4.33 0.14
CA ASP A 108 -5.54 4.93 0.04
C ASP A 108 -4.51 4.09 0.85
N ALA A 109 -4.84 3.69 2.08
CA ALA A 109 -3.96 2.84 2.89
C ALA A 109 -3.71 1.45 2.28
N ALA A 110 -4.75 0.76 1.81
CA ALA A 110 -4.61 -0.58 1.22
C ALA A 110 -3.77 -0.53 -0.07
N LEU A 111 -4.01 0.49 -0.90
CA LEU A 111 -3.25 0.73 -2.13
C LEU A 111 -1.79 1.09 -1.83
N LEU A 112 -1.53 1.90 -0.81
CA LEU A 112 -0.16 2.21 -0.35
C LEU A 112 0.57 0.97 0.15
N ILE A 113 -0.06 0.11 0.94
CA ILE A 113 0.54 -1.14 1.43
C ILE A 113 0.85 -2.08 0.25
N TRP A 114 -0.08 -2.20 -0.69
CA TRP A 114 0.10 -3.01 -1.90
C TRP A 114 1.26 -2.49 -2.77
N LEU A 115 1.29 -1.18 -3.06
CA LEU A 115 2.39 -0.56 -3.81
C LEU A 115 3.74 -0.75 -3.11
N THR A 116 3.76 -0.60 -1.78
CA THR A 116 4.97 -0.84 -0.98
C THR A 116 5.43 -2.29 -1.13
N GLY A 117 4.52 -3.26 -1.01
CA GLY A 117 4.82 -4.69 -1.18
C GLY A 117 5.39 -5.01 -2.56
N MET A 118 4.75 -4.51 -3.62
CA MET A 118 5.20 -4.67 -5.01
C MET A 118 6.58 -4.05 -5.24
N SER A 119 6.82 -2.84 -4.72
CA SER A 119 8.11 -2.18 -4.81
C SER A 119 9.22 -2.96 -4.08
N LEU A 120 8.97 -3.53 -2.91
CA LEU A 120 9.96 -4.35 -2.21
C LEU A 120 10.32 -5.63 -2.97
N ILE A 121 9.34 -6.30 -3.59
CA ILE A 121 9.60 -7.44 -4.47
C ILE A 121 10.49 -7.03 -5.64
N GLY A 122 10.16 -5.89 -6.28
CA GLY A 122 10.97 -5.35 -7.39
C GLY A 122 12.40 -5.00 -6.96
N ILE A 123 12.57 -4.37 -5.79
CA ILE A 123 13.89 -4.05 -5.25
C ILE A 123 14.66 -5.32 -4.90
N GLY A 124 14.00 -6.31 -4.27
CA GLY A 124 14.62 -7.61 -3.97
C GLY A 124 15.13 -8.31 -5.23
N ALA A 125 14.27 -8.41 -6.26
CA ALA A 125 14.66 -8.97 -7.56
C ALA A 125 15.81 -8.19 -8.21
N LEU A 126 15.81 -6.86 -8.11
CA LEU A 126 16.89 -6.03 -8.63
C LEU A 126 18.22 -6.29 -7.88
N VAL A 127 18.17 -6.42 -6.55
CA VAL A 127 19.34 -6.76 -5.74
C VAL A 127 19.89 -8.14 -6.14
N GLU A 128 19.02 -9.12 -6.34
CA GLU A 128 19.39 -10.47 -6.80
C GLU A 128 20.15 -10.40 -8.13
N VAL A 129 19.59 -9.71 -9.12
CA VAL A 129 20.19 -9.60 -10.47
C VAL A 129 21.53 -8.88 -10.42
N LEU A 130 21.62 -7.76 -9.69
CA LEU A 130 22.81 -6.91 -9.69
C LEU A 130 23.95 -7.46 -8.84
N PHE A 131 23.65 -8.10 -7.71
CA PHE A 131 24.66 -8.44 -6.70
C PHE A 131 24.79 -9.93 -6.42
N VAL A 132 23.84 -10.76 -6.85
CA VAL A 132 23.90 -12.21 -6.63
C VAL A 132 24.17 -12.93 -7.96
N SER A 133 23.41 -12.63 -9.01
CA SER A 133 23.59 -13.25 -10.33
C SER A 133 24.80 -12.75 -11.11
N GLY A 134 25.30 -11.53 -10.83
CA GLY A 134 26.51 -10.97 -11.48
C GLY A 134 27.83 -11.42 -10.86
N MET A 135 27.81 -12.20 -9.78
CA MET A 135 29.00 -12.73 -9.09
C MET A 135 29.28 -14.21 -9.41
N GLY A 136 28.57 -14.79 -10.38
CA GLY A 136 28.75 -16.16 -10.87
C GLY A 136 29.67 -16.25 -12.07
#